data_AF-A0ABD0PLQ0-F1
#
_entry.id   AF-A0ABD0PLQ0-F1
#
_cell.length_a   1.000
_cell.length_b   1.000
_cell.length_c   1.000
_cell.angle_alpha   90.00
_cell.angle_beta   90.00
_cell.angle_gamma   90.00
#
_symmetry.space_group_name_H-M   'P 1'
#
loop_
_entity.id
_entity.type
_entity.pdbx_description
1 polymer ?
#
loop_
_entity_poly.entity_id
_entity_poly.type
_entity_poly.pdbx_seq_one_letter_code
_entity_poly.pdbx_strand_id
1 'polypeptide(L)' 'GSNPAITALGWYYEQYEKDYEKAVHLWEEADAKGHPDAAMNLGVFYSQGLYPGQPADQ' A
#
# COMPACT_ATOMS: atom_id res chain seq x y z
N GLY A 1 14.49 -7.81 -10.17
CA GLY A 1 13.52 -8.86 -10.48
C GLY A 1 12.21 -8.45 -9.86
N SER A 2 11.18 -8.24 -10.67
CA SER A 2 9.82 -7.97 -10.21
C SER A 2 9.42 -9.08 -9.23
N ASN A 3 9.23 -8.74 -7.95
CA ASN A 3 8.69 -9.66 -6.95
C ASN A 3 7.16 -9.50 -6.93
N PRO A 4 6.39 -10.26 -7.73
CA PRO A 4 4.92 -10.19 -7.77
C PRO A 4 4.26 -10.55 -6.43
N ALA A 5 5.00 -11.08 -5.46
CA ALA A 5 4.47 -11.50 -4.17
C ALA A 5 4.08 -10.32 -3.27
N ILE A 6 4.87 -9.24 -3.23
CA ILE A 6 4.57 -8.08 -2.35
C ILE A 6 3.38 -7.30 -2.91
N THR A 7 3.33 -7.11 -4.24
CA THR A 7 2.18 -6.52 -4.90
C THR A 7 0.94 -7.39 -4.69
N ALA A 8 1.00 -8.71 -4.89
CA ALA A 8 -0.14 -9.60 -4.66
C ALA A 8 -0.68 -9.57 -3.21
N LEU A 9 0.20 -9.42 -2.21
CA LEU A 9 -0.22 -9.29 -0.81
C LEU A 9 -0.89 -7.94 -0.53
N GLY A 10 -0.42 -6.85 -1.14
CA GLY A 10 -1.08 -5.54 -1.07
C GLY A 10 -2.53 -5.60 -1.58
N TRP A 11 -2.73 -6.20 -2.76
CA TRP A 11 -4.08 -6.41 -3.32
C TRP A 11 -4.93 -7.35 -2.45
N TYR A 12 -4.33 -8.38 -1.85
CA TYR A 12 -5.05 -9.30 -0.96
C TYR A 12 -5.58 -8.60 0.31
N TYR A 13 -4.73 -7.83 0.98
CA TYR A 13 -5.13 -7.10 2.19
C TYR A 13 -6.12 -5.97 1.89
N GLU A 14 -5.97 -5.30 0.75
CA GLU A 14 -6.91 -4.27 0.30
C GLU A 14 -8.30 -4.84 -0.01
N GLN A 15 -8.37 -5.93 -0.79
CA GLN A 15 -9.61 -6.41 -1.39
C GLN A 15 -10.34 -7.46 -0.54
N TYR A 16 -9.62 -8.29 0.22
CA TYR A 16 -10.21 -9.43 0.94
C TYR A 16 -10.24 -9.23 2.46
N GLU A 17 -9.12 -8.85 3.06
CA GLU A 17 -9.03 -8.68 4.53
C GLU A 17 -9.51 -7.29 5.01
N LYS A 18 -9.49 -6.28 4.12
CA LYS A 18 -9.75 -4.86 4.45
C LYS A 18 -8.87 -4.33 5.59
N ASP A 19 -7.69 -4.92 5.75
CA ASP A 19 -6.67 -4.49 6.71
C ASP A 19 -5.72 -3.52 6.00
N TYR A 20 -6.18 -2.27 5.91
CA TYR A 20 -5.50 -1.21 5.18
C TYR A 20 -4.17 -0.80 5.83
N GLU A 21 -4.03 -1.01 7.14
CA GLU A 21 -2.75 -0.77 7.84
C GLU A 21 -1.67 -1.73 7.35
N LYS A 22 -1.98 -3.03 7.27
CA LYS A 22 -1.04 -4.02 6.71
C LYS A 22 -0.79 -3.80 5.24
N ALA A 23 -1.83 -3.45 4.46
CA ALA A 23 -1.65 -3.17 3.04
C ALA A 23 -0.66 -2.02 2.83
N VAL A 24 -0.83 -0.91 3.55
CA VAL A 24 0.09 0.24 3.50
C VAL A 24 1.51 -0.16 3.91
N HIS A 25 1.67 -0.92 4.99
CA HIS A 25 3.01 -1.36 5.43
C HIS A 25 3.74 -2.20 4.37
N LEU A 26 3.02 -3.10 3.69
CA LEU A 26 3.58 -3.91 2.59
C LEU A 26 3.95 -3.05 1.38
N TRP A 27 3.15 -2.02 1.10
CA TRP A 27 3.45 -1.07 0.02
C TRP A 27 4.65 -0.18 0.37
N GLU A 28 4.82 0.24 1.61
CA GLU A 28 6.03 0.93 2.09
C GLU A 28 7.29 0.06 1.90
N GLU A 29 7.21 -1.23 2.25
CA GLU A 29 8.30 -2.17 2.04
C GLU A 29 8.60 -2.39 0.54
N ALA A 30 7.56 -2.43 -0.29
CA ALA A 30 7.70 -2.51 -1.75
C ALA A 30 8.39 -1.26 -2.32
N ASP A 31 8.00 -0.07 -1.84
CA ASP A 31 8.59 1.20 -2.26
C ASP A 31 10.07 1.28 -1.88
N ALA A 32 10.41 0.87 -0.66
CA ALA A 32 11.81 0.77 -0.19
C ALA A 32 12.66 -0.18 -1.04
N LYS A 33 12.04 -1.18 -1.70
CA LYS A 33 12.71 -2.11 -2.63
C LYS A 33 12.72 -1.61 -4.08
N GLY A 34 12.22 -0.42 -4.35
CA GLY A 34 12.19 0.21 -5.68
C GLY A 34 11.10 -0.36 -6.59
N HIS A 35 9.99 -0.84 -6.03
CA HIS A 35 8.86 -1.29 -6.83
C HIS A 35 8.07 -0.10 -7.39
N PRO A 36 7.97 0.06 -8.71
CA PRO A 36 7.32 1.23 -9.31
C PRO A 36 5.82 1.32 -8.99
N ASP A 37 5.17 0.18 -8.72
CA ASP A 37 3.74 0.13 -8.40
C ASP A 37 3.45 0.57 -6.95
N ALA A 38 4.46 0.62 -6.09
CA ALA A 38 4.26 0.88 -4.66
C ALA A 38 3.81 2.32 -4.39
N ALA A 39 4.55 3.30 -4.91
CA ALA A 39 4.20 4.71 -4.80
C ALA A 39 2.79 5.01 -5.32
N MET A 40 2.36 4.36 -6.41
CA MET A 40 1.01 4.53 -6.95
C MET A 40 -0.05 4.05 -5.96
N ASN A 41 0.12 2.85 -5.39
CA ASN A 41 -0.85 2.28 -4.45
C ASN A 41 -0.88 3.06 -3.13
N LEU A 42 0.28 3.47 -2.59
CA LEU A 42 0.34 4.36 -1.42
C LEU A 42 -0.43 5.67 -1.67
N GLY A 43 -0.30 6.26 -2.86
CA GLY A 43 -1.05 7.44 -3.26
C GLY A 43 -2.57 7.21 -3.27
N VAL A 44 -3.04 6.02 -3.67
CA VAL A 44 -4.46 5.65 -3.57
C VAL A 44 -4.91 5.60 -2.11
N PHE A 45 -4.17 4.95 -1.22
CA PHE A 45 -4.49 4.91 0.22
C PHE A 45 -4.54 6.31 0.84
N TYR A 46 -3.59 7.19 0.48
CA TYR A 46 -3.61 8.59 0.90
C TYR A 46 -4.87 9.31 0.41
N SER A 47 -5.19 9.20 -0.88
CA SER A 47 -6.36 9.87 -1.47
C SER A 47 -7.70 9.43 -0.88
N GLN A 48 -7.75 8.19 -0.38
CA GLN A 48 -8.93 7.59 0.24
C GLN A 48 -9.00 7.82 1.75
N GLY A 49 -7.97 8.43 2.37
CA GLY A 49 -7.88 8.60 3.82
C GLY A 49 -7.70 7.27 4.57
N LEU A 50 -7.25 6.23 3.88
CA LEU A 50 -7.01 4.89 4.43
C LEU A 50 -5.55 4.69 4.87
N TYR A 51 -4.69 5.67 4.60
CA TYR A 51 -3.31 5.66 5.06
C TYR A 51 -3.24 5.90 6.58
N PRO A 52 -2.73 4.94 7.38
CA PRO A 52 -2.67 5.10 8.83
C PRO A 52 -1.68 6.18 9.25
N GLY A 53 -2.10 7.01 10.21
CA GLY A 53 -1.19 7.93 10.91
C GLY A 53 -0.89 9.25 10.19
N GLN A 54 -1.46 9.52 9.02
CA GLN A 54 -1.57 10.89 8.53
C GLN A 54 -2.94 11.46 8.88
N PRO A 55 -3.03 12.69 9.44
CA PRO A 55 -4.29 13.41 9.40
C PRO A 55 -4.67 13.55 7.92
N ALA A 56 -5.90 13.20 7.55
CA ALA A 56 -6.42 13.56 6.24
C ALA A 56 -6.13 15.04 6.05
N ASP A 57 -5.28 15.38 5.08
CA ASP A 57 -4.91 16.76 4.81
C ASP A 57 -6.20 17.59 4.72
N GLN A 58 -6.37 18.51 5.67
CA GLN A 58 -7.51 19.43 5.76
C GLN A 58 -7.39 20.52 4.70
#